data_AF-A0A533WWQ1-F1
#
_entry.id   AF-A0A533WWQ1-F1
#
_cell.length_a   1.000
_cell.length_b   1.000
_cell.length_c   1.000
_cell.angle_alpha   90.00
_cell.angle_beta   90.00
_cell.angle_gamma   90.00
#
_symmetry.space_group_name_H-M   'P 1'
#
loop_
_entity.id
_entity.type
_entity.pdbx_description
1 polymer ?
#
loop_
_entity_poly.entity_id
_entity_poly.type
_entity_poly.pdbx_seq_one_letter_code
_entity_poly.pdbx_strand_id
1 'polypeptide(L)'
;MREKVRPWHKAAMGQEWIIESLSDSVIYMAYYVIAKYVDSKSLSDDSINDAFFDYVLLGIGNANQVAKDCEVPMQIVEQIRKEFGYFYPVDSRHSGRDLVPNHLTFFIFNHVAIFEKENWPRQIVVNGSVLMEGKKMSKSLGNIIPLRAAIKEHGADILRLAILVSAEILQDADFSFDTIRGIRSKLVGIFEMVEKCRKPQAAGIELEDRWLASRLQRAITETTTSMDRLRV
;
A
#
# COMPACT_ATOMS: atom_id res chain seq x y z
N MET A 1 17.57 -13.86 -30.09
CA MET A 1 18.05 -14.57 -28.88
C MET A 1 17.22 -14.09 -27.70
N ARG A 2 16.27 -14.89 -27.21
CA ARG A 2 15.52 -14.58 -25.99
C ARG A 2 16.38 -15.05 -24.83
N GLU A 3 16.96 -14.13 -24.07
CA GLU A 3 17.62 -14.46 -22.80
C GLU A 3 16.59 -15.17 -21.90
N LYS A 4 16.92 -16.38 -21.47
CA LYS A 4 16.18 -17.10 -20.44
C LYS A 4 16.32 -16.31 -19.14
N VAL A 5 15.25 -15.62 -18.75
CA VAL A 5 15.11 -15.06 -17.40
C VAL A 5 15.35 -16.21 -16.41
N ARG A 6 16.35 -16.09 -15.54
CA ARG A 6 16.62 -17.09 -14.51
C ARG A 6 15.44 -17.12 -13.53
N PRO A 7 14.99 -18.30 -13.06
CA PRO A 7 13.90 -18.38 -12.10
C PRO A 7 14.31 -17.82 -10.74
N TRP A 8 13.41 -17.08 -10.11
CA TRP A 8 13.68 -16.37 -8.85
C TRP A 8 13.58 -17.26 -7.61
N HIS A 9 12.73 -18.31 -7.60
CA HIS A 9 12.63 -19.26 -6.49
C HIS A 9 12.34 -20.69 -6.96
N LYS A 10 13.07 -21.68 -6.39
CA LYS A 10 12.89 -23.12 -6.66
C LYS A 10 12.12 -23.77 -5.52
N ALA A 11 11.27 -24.75 -5.83
CA ALA A 11 10.57 -25.52 -4.80
C ALA A 11 11.54 -26.41 -4.00
N ALA A 12 11.35 -26.46 -2.68
CA ALA A 12 12.19 -27.27 -1.79
C ALA A 12 12.12 -28.77 -2.09
N MET A 13 10.96 -29.27 -2.52
CA MET A 13 10.72 -30.70 -2.83
C MET A 13 11.18 -31.14 -4.23
N GLY A 14 11.76 -30.23 -5.03
CA GLY A 14 12.31 -30.58 -6.34
C GLY A 14 12.89 -29.35 -7.03
N GLN A 15 14.22 -29.28 -7.12
CA GLN A 15 14.95 -28.13 -7.69
C GLN A 15 14.69 -27.89 -9.20
N GLU A 16 13.90 -28.75 -9.83
CA GLU A 16 13.40 -28.64 -11.20
C GLU A 16 12.12 -27.80 -11.29
N TRP A 17 11.38 -27.66 -10.20
CA TRP A 17 10.12 -26.94 -10.13
C TRP A 17 10.34 -25.51 -9.66
N ILE A 18 9.69 -24.57 -10.36
CA ILE A 18 9.74 -23.14 -10.08
C ILE A 18 8.40 -22.76 -9.46
N ILE A 19 8.44 -22.02 -8.36
CA ILE A 19 7.22 -21.50 -7.74
C ILE A 19 6.66 -20.39 -8.64
N GLU A 20 5.38 -20.49 -8.99
CA GLU A 20 4.70 -19.52 -9.86
C GLU A 20 4.38 -18.23 -9.11
N SER A 21 4.37 -17.10 -9.82
CA SER A 21 4.30 -15.76 -9.23
C SER A 21 3.05 -15.48 -8.39
N LEU A 22 1.92 -16.13 -8.67
CA LEU A 22 0.72 -15.99 -7.86
C LEU A 22 0.77 -16.83 -6.57
N SER A 23 1.72 -17.77 -6.47
CA SER A 23 1.89 -18.66 -5.32
C SER A 23 2.92 -18.14 -4.32
N ASP A 24 4.01 -17.49 -4.76
CA ASP A 24 5.03 -16.90 -3.86
C ASP A 24 4.67 -15.49 -3.36
N SER A 25 3.54 -14.94 -3.79
CA SER A 25 3.11 -13.57 -3.48
C SER A 25 1.93 -13.48 -2.48
N VAL A 26 1.71 -14.50 -1.66
CA VAL A 26 0.46 -14.62 -0.85
C VAL A 26 0.59 -14.25 0.63
N ILE A 27 1.78 -14.32 1.22
CA ILE A 27 2.03 -13.99 2.65
C ILE A 27 3.24 -13.07 2.87
N TYR A 28 3.81 -12.53 1.79
CA TYR A 28 5.03 -11.71 1.85
C TYR A 28 4.89 -10.43 2.69
N MET A 29 3.68 -10.06 3.09
CA MET A 29 3.45 -8.96 4.03
C MET A 29 4.10 -9.25 5.38
N ALA A 30 4.21 -10.53 5.78
CA ALA A 30 4.95 -10.93 6.97
C ALA A 30 6.46 -10.66 6.79
N TYR A 31 6.97 -10.85 5.57
CA TYR A 31 8.37 -10.55 5.25
C TYR A 31 8.69 -9.06 5.33
N TYR A 32 7.72 -8.14 5.18
CA TYR A 32 7.98 -6.71 5.35
C TYR A 32 8.52 -6.34 6.74
N VAL A 33 8.14 -7.08 7.77
CA VAL A 33 8.68 -6.89 9.13
C VAL A 33 10.15 -7.31 9.19
N ILE A 34 10.51 -8.35 8.44
CA ILE A 34 11.84 -8.97 8.44
C ILE A 34 12.80 -8.21 7.50
N ALA A 35 12.29 -7.65 6.40
CA ALA A 35 13.07 -7.09 5.29
C ALA A 35 14.16 -6.11 5.74
N LYS A 36 13.85 -5.25 6.72
CA LYS A 36 14.83 -4.27 7.23
C LYS A 36 16.06 -4.90 7.89
N TYR A 37 15.93 -6.10 8.47
CA TYR A 37 17.03 -6.82 9.12
C TYR A 37 17.92 -7.51 8.09
N VAL A 38 17.33 -7.97 6.99
CA VAL A 38 18.06 -8.49 5.83
C VAL A 38 18.82 -7.35 5.15
N ASP A 39 18.14 -6.22 4.89
CA ASP A 39 18.74 -5.03 4.26
C ASP A 39 19.88 -4.44 5.12
N SER A 40 19.73 -4.41 6.44
CA SER A 40 20.78 -3.96 7.37
C SER A 40 21.89 -4.99 7.62
N LYS A 41 21.78 -6.19 7.03
CA LYS A 41 22.67 -7.34 7.26
C LYS A 41 22.75 -7.78 8.72
N SER A 42 21.70 -7.50 9.49
CA SER A 42 21.54 -8.00 10.87
C SER A 42 21.01 -9.44 10.89
N LEU A 43 20.46 -9.89 9.76
CA LEU A 43 20.06 -11.26 9.48
C LEU A 43 20.69 -11.66 8.14
N SER A 44 21.40 -12.79 8.10
CA SER A 44 22.03 -13.31 6.88
C SER A 44 21.10 -14.33 6.21
N ASP A 45 21.02 -14.31 4.88
CA ASP A 45 20.18 -15.27 4.13
C ASP A 45 20.56 -16.73 4.43
N ASP A 46 21.86 -17.01 4.55
CA ASP A 46 22.38 -18.36 4.84
C ASP A 46 22.01 -18.88 6.23
N SER A 47 21.57 -17.98 7.12
CA SER A 47 21.32 -18.31 8.52
C SER A 47 19.84 -18.45 8.85
N ILE A 48 18.95 -18.18 7.89
CA ILE A 48 17.49 -18.33 8.07
C ILE A 48 17.07 -19.77 7.73
N ASN A 49 16.30 -20.38 8.63
CA ASN A 49 15.73 -21.72 8.45
C ASN A 49 14.26 -21.76 8.89
N ASP A 50 13.61 -22.93 8.76
CA ASP A 50 12.19 -23.09 9.13
C ASP A 50 11.94 -22.78 10.61
N ALA A 51 12.85 -23.16 11.51
CA ALA A 51 12.73 -22.90 12.95
C ALA A 51 12.75 -21.40 13.27
N PHE A 52 13.46 -20.59 12.48
CA PHE A 52 13.40 -19.14 12.57
C PHE A 52 12.00 -18.62 12.26
N PHE A 53 11.41 -19.03 11.13
CA PHE A 53 10.08 -18.59 10.73
C PHE A 53 9.00 -19.08 11.70
N ASP A 54 9.07 -20.32 12.14
CA ASP A 54 8.19 -20.90 13.16
C ASP A 54 8.21 -20.06 14.45
N TYR A 55 9.39 -19.63 14.90
CA TYR A 55 9.48 -18.80 16.10
C TYR A 55 8.98 -17.36 15.86
N VAL A 56 9.47 -16.67 14.84
CA VAL A 56 9.16 -15.24 14.67
C VAL A 56 7.71 -15.01 14.22
N LEU A 57 7.15 -15.91 13.41
CA LEU A 57 5.79 -15.78 12.87
C LEU A 57 4.75 -16.52 13.71
N LEU A 58 5.06 -17.72 14.21
CA LEU A 58 4.08 -18.59 14.88
C LEU A 58 4.31 -18.68 16.39
N GLY A 59 5.51 -18.38 16.87
CA GLY A 59 5.87 -18.49 18.29
C GLY A 59 6.21 -19.89 18.74
N ILE A 60 6.50 -20.76 17.78
CA ILE A 60 6.85 -22.15 18.02
C ILE A 60 8.37 -22.23 18.24
N GLY A 61 8.79 -22.89 19.32
CA GLY A 61 10.21 -23.08 19.63
C GLY A 61 10.75 -22.13 20.71
N ASN A 62 12.07 -21.92 20.73
CA ASN A 62 12.77 -21.18 21.77
C ASN A 62 13.75 -20.15 21.16
N ALA A 63 13.65 -18.90 21.60
CA ALA A 63 14.46 -17.79 21.07
C ALA A 63 15.97 -18.05 21.13
N ASN A 64 16.45 -18.61 22.25
CA ASN A 64 17.89 -18.86 22.46
C ASN A 64 18.39 -19.97 21.53
N GLN A 65 17.57 -20.99 21.27
CA GLN A 65 17.94 -22.06 20.34
C GLN A 65 17.96 -21.54 18.90
N VAL A 66 16.91 -20.85 18.47
CA VAL A 66 16.82 -20.25 17.13
C VAL A 66 17.97 -19.26 16.88
N ALA A 67 18.28 -18.41 17.87
CA ALA A 67 19.39 -17.48 17.80
C ALA A 67 20.74 -18.18 17.55
N LYS A 68 20.99 -19.30 18.24
CA LYS A 68 22.20 -20.11 18.03
C LYS A 68 22.22 -20.75 16.64
N ASP A 69 21.12 -21.39 16.24
CA ASP A 69 21.03 -22.13 14.97
C ASP A 69 21.14 -21.20 13.77
N CYS A 70 20.67 -19.96 13.92
CA CYS A 70 20.70 -18.93 12.89
C CYS A 70 21.90 -17.97 13.06
N GLU A 71 22.82 -18.24 13.99
CA GLU A 71 23.99 -17.41 14.29
C GLU A 71 23.69 -15.90 14.43
N VAL A 72 22.52 -15.57 14.98
CA VAL A 72 22.06 -14.19 15.19
C VAL A 72 21.88 -13.88 16.67
N PRO A 73 22.07 -12.63 17.11
CA PRO A 73 21.80 -12.25 18.50
C PRO A 73 20.34 -12.53 18.86
N MET A 74 20.11 -13.14 20.03
CA MET A 74 18.76 -13.46 20.52
C MET A 74 17.83 -12.24 20.54
N GLN A 75 18.38 -11.07 20.85
CA GLN A 75 17.66 -9.81 20.87
C GLN A 75 17.06 -9.46 19.50
N ILE A 76 17.73 -9.82 18.40
CA ILE A 76 17.21 -9.59 17.04
C ILE A 76 16.01 -10.50 16.78
N VAL A 77 16.11 -11.79 17.11
CA VAL A 77 15.01 -12.76 16.93
C VAL A 77 13.77 -12.35 17.75
N GLU A 78 13.97 -11.97 19.01
CA GLU A 78 12.89 -11.48 19.88
C GLU A 78 12.29 -10.17 19.38
N GLN A 79 13.12 -9.25 18.89
CA GLN A 79 12.65 -7.99 18.33
C GLN A 79 11.82 -8.21 17.06
N ILE A 80 12.24 -9.08 16.14
CA ILE A 80 11.48 -9.42 14.93
C ILE A 80 10.11 -9.99 15.32
N ARG A 81 10.07 -10.93 16.27
CA ARG A 81 8.83 -11.50 16.77
C ARG A 81 7.90 -10.44 17.38
N LYS A 82 8.45 -9.54 18.20
CA LYS A 82 7.71 -8.44 18.81
C LYS A 82 7.12 -7.51 17.76
N GLU A 83 7.88 -7.19 16.72
CA GLU A 83 7.41 -6.36 15.62
C GLU A 83 6.36 -7.05 14.77
N PHE A 84 6.50 -8.35 14.52
CA PHE A 84 5.46 -9.13 13.85
C PHE A 84 4.16 -9.06 14.66
N GLY A 85 4.21 -9.33 15.97
CA GLY A 85 3.03 -9.22 16.84
C GLY A 85 2.49 -7.79 17.03
N TYR A 86 3.25 -6.75 16.65
CA TYR A 86 2.79 -5.36 16.67
C TYR A 86 2.13 -4.94 15.34
N PHE A 87 2.73 -5.32 14.21
CA PHE A 87 2.28 -4.90 12.87
C PHE A 87 1.25 -5.84 12.25
N TYR A 88 1.21 -7.12 12.64
CA TYR A 88 0.17 -8.05 12.22
C TYR A 88 -1.03 -7.99 13.17
N PRO A 89 -2.26 -8.27 12.67
CA PRO A 89 -2.61 -8.68 11.31
C PRO A 89 -2.52 -7.57 10.27
N VAL A 90 -2.57 -7.93 8.98
CA VAL A 90 -2.71 -6.96 7.88
C VAL A 90 -4.04 -6.20 8.04
N ASP A 91 -3.98 -4.92 8.43
CA ASP A 91 -5.17 -4.08 8.63
C ASP A 91 -5.95 -3.85 7.33
N SER A 92 -5.26 -3.47 6.25
CA SER A 92 -5.89 -3.24 4.95
C SER A 92 -4.99 -3.67 3.79
N ARG A 93 -5.55 -4.46 2.88
CA ARG A 93 -4.91 -4.90 1.63
C ARG A 93 -5.60 -4.27 0.43
N HIS A 94 -4.91 -3.33 -0.22
CA HIS A 94 -5.42 -2.62 -1.41
C HIS A 94 -4.99 -3.30 -2.70
N SER A 95 -5.90 -3.42 -3.67
CA SER A 95 -5.62 -4.04 -4.96
C SER A 95 -6.67 -3.72 -6.03
N GLY A 96 -6.36 -4.01 -7.30
CA GLY A 96 -7.32 -3.94 -8.39
C GLY A 96 -8.33 -5.09 -8.38
N ARG A 97 -9.54 -4.85 -8.91
CA ARG A 97 -10.61 -5.86 -9.01
C ARG A 97 -10.25 -7.13 -9.76
N ASP A 98 -9.28 -7.06 -10.66
CA ASP A 98 -8.76 -8.18 -11.44
C ASP A 98 -8.02 -9.22 -10.59
N LEU A 99 -7.57 -8.84 -9.40
CA LEU A 99 -6.86 -9.72 -8.48
C LEU A 99 -7.77 -10.45 -7.47
N VAL A 100 -9.06 -10.11 -7.43
CA VAL A 100 -10.06 -10.77 -6.57
C VAL A 100 -10.14 -12.29 -6.83
N PRO A 101 -10.35 -12.78 -8.06
CA PRO A 101 -10.55 -14.21 -8.30
C PRO A 101 -9.25 -15.05 -8.22
N ASN A 102 -8.09 -14.44 -7.96
CA ASN A 102 -6.79 -15.11 -7.91
C ASN A 102 -6.00 -14.71 -6.64
N HIS A 103 -5.07 -13.76 -6.75
CA HIS A 103 -4.14 -13.33 -5.70
C HIS A 103 -4.83 -13.04 -4.36
N LEU A 104 -5.92 -12.27 -4.34
CA LEU A 104 -6.61 -11.92 -3.09
C LEU A 104 -7.31 -13.11 -2.46
N THR A 105 -7.79 -14.04 -3.28
CA THR A 105 -8.35 -15.32 -2.80
C THR A 105 -7.23 -16.18 -2.21
N PHE A 106 -6.10 -16.33 -2.90
CA PHE A 106 -4.94 -17.09 -2.41
C PHE A 106 -4.32 -16.47 -1.16
N PHE A 107 -4.30 -15.14 -1.07
CA PHE A 107 -3.91 -14.38 0.11
C PHE A 107 -4.71 -14.82 1.33
N ILE A 108 -6.05 -14.89 1.24
CA ILE A 108 -6.89 -15.37 2.35
C ILE A 108 -6.57 -16.83 2.68
N PHE A 109 -6.56 -17.72 1.69
CA PHE A 109 -6.33 -19.15 1.92
C PHE A 109 -5.00 -19.43 2.62
N ASN A 110 -3.91 -18.80 2.17
CA ASN A 110 -2.59 -19.02 2.77
C ASN A 110 -2.48 -18.40 4.17
N HIS A 111 -3.14 -17.27 4.43
CA HIS A 111 -3.16 -16.73 5.79
C HIS A 111 -3.89 -17.65 6.76
N VAL A 112 -5.03 -18.22 6.36
CA VAL A 112 -5.79 -19.18 7.17
C VAL A 112 -5.03 -20.49 7.36
N ALA A 113 -4.25 -20.92 6.38
CA ALA A 113 -3.47 -22.16 6.45
C ALA A 113 -2.25 -22.07 7.37
N ILE A 114 -1.66 -20.88 7.53
CA ILE A 114 -0.37 -20.70 8.23
C ILE A 114 -0.55 -20.02 9.59
N PHE A 115 -1.44 -19.03 9.68
CA PHE A 115 -1.57 -18.20 10.88
C PHE A 115 -2.85 -18.49 11.66
N GLU A 116 -2.75 -18.29 12.98
CA GLU A 116 -3.91 -18.26 13.87
C GLU A 116 -4.85 -17.08 13.54
N LYS A 117 -6.09 -17.20 14.00
CA LYS A 117 -7.19 -16.29 13.66
C LYS A 117 -6.90 -14.83 13.99
N GLU A 118 -6.15 -14.57 15.04
CA GLU A 118 -5.77 -13.23 15.48
C GLU A 118 -4.89 -12.51 14.45
N ASN A 119 -4.18 -13.27 13.61
CA ASN A 119 -3.28 -12.79 12.56
C ASN A 119 -3.91 -12.82 11.15
N TRP A 120 -5.20 -13.15 11.03
CA TRP A 120 -5.88 -13.12 9.73
C TRP A 120 -6.09 -11.68 9.23
N PRO A 121 -6.06 -11.44 7.90
CA PRO A 121 -6.29 -10.13 7.32
C PRO A 121 -7.63 -9.52 7.74
N ARG A 122 -7.64 -8.22 8.09
CA ARG A 122 -8.83 -7.53 8.59
C ARG A 122 -9.70 -6.95 7.48
N GLN A 123 -9.08 -6.39 6.43
CA GLN A 123 -9.79 -5.73 5.34
C GLN A 123 -9.08 -5.93 4.00
N ILE A 124 -9.89 -6.07 2.95
CA ILE A 124 -9.45 -5.98 1.55
C ILE A 124 -10.22 -4.83 0.89
N VAL A 125 -9.49 -3.96 0.21
CA VAL A 125 -10.04 -2.79 -0.48
C VAL A 125 -9.73 -2.93 -1.97
N VAL A 126 -10.78 -2.85 -2.79
CA VAL A 126 -10.69 -3.16 -4.22
C VAL A 126 -11.02 -1.92 -5.05
N ASN A 127 -10.07 -1.44 -5.85
CA ASN A 127 -10.29 -0.34 -6.79
C ASN A 127 -10.61 -0.83 -8.20
N GLY A 128 -11.26 0.03 -8.99
CA GLY A 128 -11.41 -0.18 -10.42
C GLY A 128 -10.10 0.02 -11.19
N SER A 129 -10.19 -0.07 -12.51
CA SER A 129 -9.09 0.20 -13.44
C SER A 129 -8.91 1.69 -13.67
N VAL A 130 -7.72 2.10 -14.09
CA VAL A 130 -7.50 3.46 -14.58
C VAL A 130 -7.66 3.46 -16.10
N LEU A 131 -8.53 4.34 -16.60
CA LEU A 131 -8.76 4.64 -18.01
C LEU A 131 -8.04 5.93 -18.38
N MET A 132 -7.84 6.15 -19.67
CA MET A 132 -7.37 7.43 -20.20
C MET A 132 -8.30 7.90 -21.31
N GLU A 133 -8.93 9.06 -21.11
CA GLU A 133 -9.91 9.65 -22.04
C GLU A 133 -11.00 8.62 -22.43
N GLY A 134 -11.54 7.91 -21.43
CA GLY A 134 -12.56 6.88 -21.56
C GLY A 134 -12.09 5.54 -22.16
N LYS A 135 -10.80 5.40 -22.47
CA LYS A 135 -10.23 4.19 -23.10
C LYS A 135 -9.32 3.44 -22.13
N LYS A 136 -9.33 2.11 -22.24
CA LYS A 136 -8.38 1.27 -21.51
C LYS A 136 -6.95 1.64 -21.88
N MET A 137 -6.08 1.82 -20.89
CA MET A 137 -4.65 2.02 -21.12
C MET A 137 -3.98 0.70 -21.56
N SER A 138 -3.28 0.71 -22.69
CA SER A 138 -2.51 -0.44 -23.15
C SER A 138 -1.30 -0.04 -24.01
N LYS A 139 -0.26 -0.88 -23.99
CA LYS A 139 0.95 -0.63 -24.78
C LYS A 139 0.64 -0.66 -26.28
N SER A 140 -0.28 -1.53 -26.71
CA SER A 140 -0.66 -1.67 -28.11
C SER A 140 -1.44 -0.46 -28.63
N LEU A 141 -2.22 0.21 -27.79
CA LEU A 141 -2.92 1.45 -28.14
C LEU A 141 -2.02 2.68 -28.06
N GLY A 142 -0.77 2.54 -27.57
CA GLY A 142 0.16 3.66 -27.40
C GLY A 142 -0.28 4.69 -26.38
N ASN A 143 -1.30 4.39 -25.58
CA ASN A 143 -2.01 5.34 -24.72
C ASN A 143 -1.66 5.12 -23.23
N ILE A 144 -0.38 4.81 -22.96
CA ILE A 144 0.15 4.66 -21.60
C ILE A 144 1.08 5.83 -21.30
N ILE A 145 0.85 6.47 -20.16
CA ILE A 145 1.75 7.49 -19.64
C ILE A 145 2.55 6.88 -18.48
N PRO A 146 3.88 6.77 -18.58
CA PRO A 146 4.71 6.33 -17.47
C PRO A 146 4.56 7.27 -16.27
N LEU A 147 4.34 6.72 -15.07
CA LEU A 147 4.10 7.52 -13.86
C LEU A 147 5.19 8.58 -13.61
N ARG A 148 6.47 8.23 -13.79
CA ARG A 148 7.59 9.19 -13.61
C ARG A 148 7.54 10.34 -14.61
N ALA A 149 7.12 10.08 -15.84
CA ALA A 149 6.95 11.11 -16.87
C ALA A 149 5.76 12.01 -16.51
N ALA A 150 4.62 11.42 -16.14
CA ALA A 150 3.45 12.16 -15.68
C ALA A 150 3.80 13.09 -14.50
N ILE A 151 4.52 12.59 -13.50
CA ILE A 151 4.92 13.40 -12.33
C ILE A 151 5.82 14.56 -12.74
N LYS A 152 6.79 14.31 -13.63
CA LYS A 152 7.71 15.36 -14.11
C LYS A 152 6.96 16.47 -14.87
N GLU A 153 5.93 16.11 -15.63
CA GLU A 153 5.16 17.07 -16.44
C GLU A 153 4.05 17.77 -15.63
N HIS A 154 3.36 17.03 -14.78
CA HIS A 154 2.14 17.50 -14.13
C HIS A 154 2.29 17.88 -12.66
N GLY A 155 3.31 17.35 -11.96
CA GLY A 155 3.47 17.46 -10.52
C GLY A 155 2.72 16.36 -9.78
N ALA A 156 3.29 15.89 -8.65
CA ALA A 156 2.73 14.77 -7.90
C ALA A 156 1.35 15.08 -7.30
N ASP A 157 1.15 16.27 -6.74
CA ASP A 157 -0.10 16.63 -6.04
C ASP A 157 -1.30 16.70 -6.98
N ILE A 158 -1.09 17.27 -8.17
CA ILE A 158 -2.12 17.38 -9.19
C ILE A 158 -2.55 15.99 -9.66
N LEU A 159 -1.61 15.08 -9.89
CA LEU A 159 -1.91 13.70 -10.28
C LEU A 159 -2.61 12.92 -9.17
N ARG A 160 -2.15 13.06 -7.92
CA ARG A 160 -2.80 12.43 -6.76
C ARG A 160 -4.26 12.86 -6.67
N LEU A 161 -4.53 14.16 -6.70
CA LEU A 161 -5.89 14.67 -6.66
C LEU A 161 -6.71 14.26 -7.90
N ALA A 162 -6.11 14.24 -9.09
CA ALA A 162 -6.81 13.81 -10.31
C ALA A 162 -7.33 12.38 -10.20
N ILE A 163 -6.52 11.47 -9.67
CA ILE A 163 -6.95 10.09 -9.45
C ILE A 163 -8.00 10.02 -8.33
N LEU A 164 -7.76 10.66 -7.18
CA LEU A 164 -8.68 10.60 -6.04
C LEU A 164 -10.08 11.13 -6.37
N VAL A 165 -10.19 12.25 -7.09
CA VAL A 165 -11.50 12.85 -7.41
C VAL A 165 -12.22 12.17 -8.57
N SER A 166 -11.58 11.24 -9.28
CA SER A 166 -12.12 10.65 -10.51
C SER A 166 -13.01 9.43 -10.28
N ALA A 167 -12.87 8.75 -9.14
CA ALA A 167 -13.63 7.53 -8.86
C ALA A 167 -13.66 7.19 -7.37
N GLU A 168 -14.80 6.67 -6.91
CA GLU A 168 -14.89 5.96 -5.64
C GLU A 168 -14.34 4.52 -5.77
N ILE A 169 -14.31 3.80 -4.65
CA ILE A 169 -13.94 2.37 -4.60
C ILE A 169 -14.77 1.57 -5.64
N LEU A 170 -14.15 0.56 -6.26
CA LEU A 170 -14.67 -0.27 -7.37
C LEU A 170 -14.95 0.43 -8.71
N GLN A 171 -15.08 1.76 -8.74
CA GLN A 171 -15.29 2.49 -10.00
C GLN A 171 -13.98 2.63 -10.77
N ASP A 172 -14.10 2.62 -12.10
CA ASP A 172 -12.96 2.89 -12.97
C ASP A 172 -12.67 4.40 -12.95
N ALA A 173 -11.42 4.75 -12.67
CA ALA A 173 -10.94 6.13 -12.64
C ALA A 173 -10.60 6.58 -14.06
N ASP A 174 -11.23 7.64 -14.56
CA ASP A 174 -10.90 8.18 -15.87
C ASP A 174 -9.89 9.33 -15.78
N PHE A 175 -8.73 9.13 -16.36
CA PHE A 175 -7.66 10.11 -16.44
C PHE A 175 -7.81 10.94 -17.71
N SER A 176 -8.00 12.26 -17.56
CA SER A 176 -8.01 13.20 -18.69
C SER A 176 -7.11 14.40 -18.44
N PHE A 177 -6.54 14.93 -19.52
CA PHE A 177 -5.68 16.12 -19.43
C PHE A 177 -6.47 17.37 -19.03
N ASP A 178 -7.77 17.41 -19.32
CA ASP A 178 -8.67 18.46 -18.86
C ASP A 178 -8.83 18.45 -17.34
N THR A 179 -9.02 17.28 -16.74
CA THR A 179 -9.09 17.14 -15.27
C THR A 179 -7.80 17.63 -14.60
N ILE A 180 -6.63 17.28 -15.15
CA ILE A 180 -5.32 17.75 -14.67
C ILE A 180 -5.23 19.28 -14.71
N ARG A 181 -5.60 19.91 -15.84
CA ARG A 181 -5.58 21.37 -15.99
C ARG A 181 -6.50 22.04 -15.00
N GLY A 182 -7.72 21.52 -14.83
CA GLY A 182 -8.70 22.03 -13.89
C GLY A 182 -8.21 21.97 -12.43
N ILE A 183 -7.66 20.82 -12.03
CA ILE A 183 -7.12 20.63 -10.66
C ILE A 183 -5.92 21.53 -10.42
N ARG A 184 -5.00 21.64 -11.39
CA ARG A 184 -3.88 22.57 -11.30
C ARG A 184 -4.34 24.00 -11.06
N SER A 185 -5.29 24.48 -11.86
CA SER A 185 -5.83 25.84 -11.71
C SER A 185 -6.47 26.05 -10.33
N LYS A 186 -7.26 25.08 -9.84
CA LYS A 186 -7.86 25.13 -8.50
C LYS A 186 -6.81 25.16 -7.39
N LEU A 187 -5.79 24.31 -7.47
CA LEU A 187 -4.71 24.26 -6.47
C LEU A 187 -3.93 25.56 -6.40
N VAL A 188 -3.56 26.13 -7.55
CA VAL A 188 -2.88 27.43 -7.61
C VAL A 188 -3.78 28.53 -7.02
N GLY A 189 -5.07 28.54 -7.35
CA GLY A 189 -6.01 29.50 -6.78
C GLY A 189 -6.14 29.39 -5.25
N ILE A 190 -6.20 28.17 -4.71
CA ILE A 190 -6.20 27.95 -3.26
C ILE A 190 -4.90 28.45 -2.63
N PHE A 191 -3.76 28.13 -3.23
CA PHE A 191 -2.45 28.57 -2.74
C PHE A 191 -2.34 30.11 -2.70
N GLU A 192 -2.71 30.78 -3.78
CA GLU A 192 -2.72 32.25 -3.84
C GLU A 192 -3.69 32.88 -2.83
N MET A 193 -4.85 32.27 -2.61
CA MET A 193 -5.81 32.72 -1.60
C MET A 193 -5.21 32.61 -0.19
N VAL A 194 -4.58 31.48 0.14
CA VAL A 194 -3.92 31.28 1.44
C VAL A 194 -2.79 32.29 1.65
N GLU A 195 -1.98 32.56 0.63
CA GLU A 195 -0.92 33.59 0.71
C GLU A 195 -1.49 34.99 0.98
N LYS A 196 -2.61 35.36 0.36
CA LYS A 196 -3.30 36.64 0.63
C LYS A 196 -3.84 36.72 2.06
N CYS A 197 -4.28 35.60 2.63
CA CYS A 197 -4.84 35.53 3.99
C CYS A 197 -3.79 35.46 5.12
N ARG A 198 -2.49 35.41 4.80
CA ARG A 198 -1.41 35.29 5.82
C ARG A 198 -1.30 36.46 6.81
N LYS A 199 -1.88 37.61 6.50
CA LYS A 199 -1.91 38.79 7.38
C LYS A 199 -3.33 39.02 7.89
N PRO A 200 -3.80 38.26 8.89
CA PRO A 200 -5.12 38.47 9.44
C PRO A 200 -5.18 39.85 10.10
N GLN A 201 -6.18 40.65 9.74
CA GLN A 201 -6.55 41.82 10.52
C GLN A 201 -7.44 41.35 11.67
N ALA A 202 -7.12 41.78 12.89
CA ALA A 202 -7.98 41.55 14.04
C ALA A 202 -9.25 42.38 13.87
N ALA A 203 -10.38 41.71 13.65
CA ALA A 203 -11.71 42.29 13.59
C ALA A 203 -12.64 41.54 14.57
N GLY A 204 -13.79 42.15 14.88
CA GLY A 204 -14.85 41.47 15.62
C GLY A 204 -15.41 40.28 14.84
N ILE A 205 -16.05 39.35 15.55
CA ILE A 205 -16.73 38.20 14.93
C ILE A 205 -18.18 38.61 14.62
N GLU A 206 -18.54 38.58 13.34
CA GLU A 206 -19.90 38.84 12.87
C GLU A 206 -20.69 37.52 12.67
N LEU A 207 -21.96 37.62 12.31
CA LEU A 207 -22.82 36.45 12.07
C LEU A 207 -22.31 35.59 10.91
N GLU A 208 -21.79 36.22 9.87
CA GLU A 208 -21.21 35.59 8.68
C GLU A 208 -19.98 34.75 9.05
N ASP A 209 -19.13 35.23 9.95
CA ASP A 209 -17.96 34.51 10.44
C ASP A 209 -18.38 33.26 11.21
N ARG A 210 -19.42 33.36 12.05
CA ARG A 210 -19.99 32.20 12.76
C ARG A 210 -20.57 31.18 11.80
N TRP A 211 -21.21 31.63 10.72
CA TRP A 211 -21.71 30.75 9.67
C TRP A 211 -20.56 30.05 8.93
N LEU A 212 -19.51 30.79 8.54
CA LEU A 212 -18.31 30.23 7.90
C LEU A 212 -17.62 29.19 8.79
N ALA A 213 -17.46 29.48 10.08
CA ALA A 213 -16.90 28.54 11.05
C ALA A 213 -17.75 27.26 11.16
N SER A 214 -19.08 27.39 11.15
CA SER A 214 -19.98 26.22 11.12
C SER A 214 -19.84 25.38 9.85
N ARG A 215 -19.71 26.04 8.68
CA ARG A 215 -19.46 25.36 7.40
C ARG A 215 -18.13 24.63 7.39
N LEU A 216 -17.07 25.25 7.91
CA LEU A 216 -15.75 24.63 8.06
C LEU A 216 -15.83 23.40 8.95
N GLN A 217 -16.46 23.51 10.12
CA GLN A 217 -16.58 22.37 11.03
C GLN A 217 -17.34 21.20 10.41
N ARG A 218 -18.40 21.50 9.64
CA ARG A 218 -19.12 20.48 8.88
C ARG A 218 -18.24 19.81 7.83
N ALA A 219 -17.50 20.59 7.05
CA ALA A 219 -16.58 20.06 6.05
C ALA A 219 -15.48 19.17 6.68
N ILE A 220 -14.95 19.55 7.86
CA ILE A 220 -14.00 18.73 8.61
C ILE A 220 -14.64 17.38 8.97
N THR A 221 -15.82 17.39 9.59
CA THR A 221 -16.51 16.16 10.00
C THR A 221 -16.86 15.26 8.82
N GLU A 222 -17.39 15.82 7.73
CA GLU A 222 -17.72 15.08 6.51
C GLU A 222 -16.47 14.47 5.89
N THR A 223 -15.39 15.24 5.75
CA THR A 223 -14.11 14.76 5.18
C THR A 223 -13.51 13.65 6.03
N THR A 224 -13.45 13.80 7.36
CA THR A 224 -12.94 12.75 8.25
C THR A 224 -13.74 11.45 8.10
N THR A 225 -15.07 11.55 8.10
CA THR A 225 -15.95 10.37 7.92
C THR A 225 -15.74 9.70 6.56
N SER A 226 -15.56 10.49 5.51
CA SER A 226 -15.29 10.00 4.16
C SER A 226 -13.94 9.29 4.07
N MET A 227 -12.89 9.85 4.67
CA MET A 227 -11.55 9.24 4.76
C MET A 227 -11.57 7.92 5.53
N ASP A 228 -12.25 7.86 6.68
CA ASP A 228 -12.40 6.63 7.49
C ASP A 228 -13.13 5.51 6.71
N ARG A 229 -14.03 5.90 5.79
CA ARG A 229 -14.78 4.98 4.92
C ARG A 229 -14.09 4.72 3.58
N LEU A 230 -12.88 5.24 3.39
CA LEU A 230 -12.09 5.16 2.16
C LEU A 230 -12.85 5.70 0.93
N ARG A 231 -13.75 6.66 1.13
CA ARG A 231 -14.45 7.41 0.07
C ARG A 231 -13.74 8.74 -0.10
N VAL A 232 -12.71 8.76 -0.94
CA VAL A 232 -11.85 9.94 -1.16
C VAL A 232 -12.34 10.74 -2.35
#